data_AF-A0A212KSR3-F1
#
_entry.id   AF-A0A212KSR3-F1
#
_cell.length_a   1.000
_cell.length_b   1.000
_cell.length_c   1.000
_cell.angle_alpha   90.00
_cell.angle_beta   90.00
_cell.angle_gamma   90.00
#
_symmetry.space_group_name_H-M   'P 1'
#
loop_
_entity.id
_entity.type
_entity.pdbx_description
1 polymer ?
#
loop_
_entity_poly.entity_id
_entity_poly.type
_entity_poly.pdbx_seq_one_letter_code
_entity_poly.pdbx_strand_id
1 'polypeptide(L)'
;MEHVNELTSILQLFFLWNKPRCACLAQMIIGIFSSRTVNLSLLADQFVGSSKKDSNYKRIIRFLAWMPLKVVTKLRLGSIVIHLLKLKGVGVYVSMDRTCWALGKRKINLLVVGVNYHGISVPIFFKLLPKYTKNGNSNTPQRIRILKNVVSLIGAENIICFSADREFVGKNWFKFLKEKGITFVIRFNHSALKCRD
;
A
#
# COMPACT_ATOMS: atom_id res chain seq x y z
N MET A 1 16.72 -11.17 -19.08
CA MET A 1 17.27 -9.85 -18.70
C MET A 1 16.35 -8.70 -19.11
N GLU A 2 15.65 -8.80 -20.25
CA GLU A 2 14.80 -7.74 -20.79
C GLU A 2 13.72 -7.23 -19.80
N HIS A 3 12.89 -8.11 -19.24
CA HIS A 3 11.87 -7.71 -18.26
C HIS A 3 12.44 -7.06 -16.99
N VAL A 4 13.64 -7.48 -16.55
CA VAL A 4 14.33 -6.86 -15.41
C VAL A 4 14.74 -5.44 -15.76
N ASN A 5 15.27 -5.22 -16.97
CA ASN A 5 15.69 -3.91 -17.44
C ASN A 5 14.51 -2.96 -17.62
N GLU A 6 13.42 -3.43 -18.22
CA GLU A 6 12.18 -2.67 -18.39
C GLU A 6 11.61 -2.23 -17.04
N LEU A 7 11.40 -3.18 -16.11
CA LEU A 7 10.89 -2.87 -14.78
C LEU A 7 11.85 -1.96 -14.00
N THR A 8 13.17 -2.13 -14.14
CA THR A 8 14.16 -1.23 -13.52
C THR A 8 13.97 0.20 -14.01
N SER A 9 13.81 0.41 -15.32
CA SER A 9 13.61 1.73 -15.92
C SER A 9 12.33 2.38 -15.40
N ILE A 10 11.21 1.63 -15.36
CA ILE A 10 9.95 2.11 -14.78
C ILE A 10 10.17 2.52 -13.32
N LEU A 11 10.76 1.66 -12.49
CA LEU A 11 10.98 1.95 -11.07
C LEU A 11 11.88 3.18 -10.85
N GLN A 12 12.88 3.43 -11.71
CA GLN A 12 13.74 4.62 -11.62
C GLN A 12 12.96 5.92 -11.84
N LEU A 13 11.98 5.94 -12.75
CA LEU A 13 11.13 7.12 -13.00
C LEU A 13 10.35 7.53 -11.74
N PHE A 14 9.89 6.57 -10.94
CA PHE A 14 9.08 6.84 -9.74
C PHE A 14 9.93 7.05 -8.49
N PHE A 15 10.97 6.22 -8.28
CA PHE A 15 11.69 6.21 -7.02
C PHE A 15 12.85 7.19 -6.93
N LEU A 16 13.37 7.69 -8.06
CA LEU A 16 14.61 8.49 -8.10
C LEU A 16 15.77 7.83 -7.30
N TRP A 17 15.74 6.50 -7.19
CA TRP A 17 16.82 5.74 -6.57
C TRP A 17 17.91 5.49 -7.60
N ASN A 18 19.11 5.19 -7.13
CA ASN A 18 20.16 4.74 -8.03
C ASN A 18 19.76 3.42 -8.73
N LYS A 19 20.30 3.22 -9.94
CA LYS A 19 20.01 2.05 -10.78
C LYS A 19 20.20 0.71 -10.02
N PRO A 20 21.26 0.50 -9.21
CA PRO A 20 21.43 -0.76 -8.47
C PRO A 20 20.29 -1.09 -7.50
N ARG A 21 19.67 -0.09 -6.86
CA ARG A 21 18.54 -0.28 -5.95
C ARG A 21 17.26 -0.61 -6.71
N CYS A 22 16.96 0.12 -7.79
CA CYS A 22 15.81 -0.20 -8.64
C CYS A 22 15.95 -1.59 -9.27
N ALA A 23 17.16 -1.94 -9.75
CA ALA A 23 17.43 -3.27 -10.28
C ALA A 23 17.29 -4.37 -9.22
N CYS A 24 17.69 -4.09 -7.96
CA CYS A 24 17.48 -5.03 -6.86
C CYS A 24 15.98 -5.27 -6.63
N LEU A 25 15.17 -4.21 -6.56
CA LEU A 25 13.73 -4.33 -6.40
C LEU A 25 13.06 -5.05 -7.59
N ALA A 26 13.44 -4.71 -8.82
CA ALA A 26 12.93 -5.38 -10.02
C ALA A 26 13.19 -6.89 -9.99
N GLN A 27 14.43 -7.30 -9.66
CA GLN A 27 14.77 -8.71 -9.54
C GLN A 27 14.01 -9.40 -8.40
N MET A 28 13.81 -8.72 -7.26
CA MET A 28 12.98 -9.27 -6.18
C MET A 28 11.53 -9.49 -6.61
N ILE A 29 10.91 -8.51 -7.28
CA ILE A 29 9.52 -8.61 -7.74
C ILE A 29 9.38 -9.77 -8.73
N ILE A 30 10.24 -9.84 -9.73
CA ILE A 30 10.22 -10.92 -10.73
C ILE A 30 10.49 -12.27 -10.05
N GLY A 31 11.46 -12.32 -9.14
CA GLY A 31 11.77 -13.52 -8.38
C GLY A 31 10.59 -14.02 -7.56
N ILE A 32 9.84 -13.14 -6.90
CA ILE A 32 8.62 -13.49 -6.14
C ILE A 32 7.56 -14.08 -7.07
N PHE A 33 7.35 -13.50 -8.26
CA PHE A 33 6.37 -14.03 -9.21
C PHE A 33 6.78 -15.39 -9.77
N SER A 34 8.05 -15.55 -10.16
CA SER A 34 8.56 -16.79 -10.75
C SER A 34 8.62 -17.94 -9.75
N SER A 35 9.08 -17.68 -8.52
CA SER A 35 9.27 -18.71 -7.50
C SER A 35 8.11 -18.84 -6.51
N ARG A 36 7.14 -17.91 -6.56
CA ARG A 36 5.97 -17.86 -5.66
C ARG A 36 6.34 -17.92 -4.17
N THR A 37 7.49 -17.39 -3.80
CA THR A 37 7.97 -17.39 -2.42
C THR A 37 8.55 -16.03 -2.04
N VAL A 38 8.55 -15.77 -0.73
CA VAL A 38 9.19 -14.61 -0.11
C VAL A 38 10.44 -15.01 0.69
N ASN A 39 10.85 -16.28 0.62
CA ASN A 39 12.08 -16.75 1.25
C ASN A 39 13.29 -16.12 0.54
N LEU A 40 14.10 -15.34 1.28
CA LEU A 40 15.19 -14.55 0.69
C LEU A 40 16.30 -15.42 0.06
N SER A 41 16.54 -16.63 0.57
CA SER A 41 17.53 -17.55 0.02
C SER A 41 17.05 -18.12 -1.32
N LEU A 42 15.78 -18.51 -1.41
CA LEU A 42 15.17 -18.97 -2.66
C LEU A 42 15.04 -17.82 -3.68
N LEU A 43 14.73 -16.61 -3.22
CA LEU A 43 14.71 -15.42 -4.07
C LEU A 43 16.09 -15.07 -4.63
N ALA A 44 17.16 -15.29 -3.85
CA ALA A 44 18.53 -15.04 -4.30
C ALA A 44 18.93 -15.95 -5.47
N ASP A 45 18.34 -17.15 -5.58
CA ASP A 45 18.53 -18.06 -6.73
C ASP A 45 17.83 -17.55 -8.00
N GLN A 46 16.80 -16.71 -7.87
CA GLN A 46 16.05 -16.17 -9.02
C GLN A 46 16.70 -14.92 -9.62
N PHE A 47 17.74 -14.38 -8.98
CA PHE A 47 18.42 -13.18 -9.47
C PHE A 47 19.21 -13.50 -10.75
N VAL A 48 18.90 -12.76 -11.81
CA VAL A 48 19.55 -12.92 -13.13
C VAL A 48 20.91 -12.22 -13.12
N GLY A 49 21.96 -12.96 -13.46
CA GLY A 49 23.33 -12.45 -13.63
C GLY A 49 24.40 -13.49 -13.24
N SER A 50 25.66 -13.08 -13.27
CA SER A 50 26.83 -13.93 -12.93
C SER A 50 27.20 -13.92 -11.44
N SER A 51 26.43 -13.23 -10.60
CA SER A 51 26.72 -13.11 -9.17
C SER A 51 26.39 -14.41 -8.43
N LYS A 52 27.27 -14.80 -7.49
CA LYS A 52 27.03 -15.93 -6.58
C LYS A 52 25.75 -15.71 -5.76
N LYS A 53 25.03 -16.79 -5.44
CA LYS A 53 23.83 -16.78 -4.60
C LYS A 53 24.01 -15.97 -3.31
N ASP A 54 25.09 -16.20 -2.57
CA ASP A 54 25.37 -15.51 -1.30
C ASP A 54 25.51 -13.99 -1.48
N SER A 55 26.07 -13.55 -2.61
CA SER A 55 26.17 -12.13 -2.94
C SER A 55 24.78 -11.53 -3.20
N ASN A 56 23.92 -12.26 -3.92
CA ASN A 56 22.53 -11.84 -4.16
C ASN A 56 21.73 -11.80 -2.85
N TYR A 57 21.88 -12.81 -1.99
CA TYR A 57 21.26 -12.85 -0.67
C TYR A 57 21.64 -11.63 0.19
N LYS A 58 22.94 -11.33 0.29
CA LYS A 58 23.44 -10.13 0.98
C LYS A 58 22.93 -8.83 0.34
N ARG A 59 22.76 -8.79 -0.98
CA ARG A 59 22.19 -7.64 -1.69
C ARG A 59 20.73 -7.41 -1.30
N ILE A 60 19.91 -8.47 -1.25
CA ILE A 60 18.51 -8.41 -0.82
C ILE A 60 18.41 -7.91 0.62
N ILE A 61 19.21 -8.44 1.54
CA ILE A 61 19.24 -8.00 2.94
C ILE A 61 19.58 -6.51 3.04
N ARG A 62 20.65 -6.07 2.37
CA ARG A 62 21.05 -4.65 2.37
C ARG A 62 19.95 -3.75 1.81
N PHE A 63 19.26 -4.19 0.76
CA PHE A 63 18.14 -3.44 0.19
C PHE A 63 16.99 -3.30 1.19
N LEU A 64 16.56 -4.40 1.82
CA LEU A 64 15.45 -4.38 2.79
C LEU A 64 15.79 -3.55 4.05
N ALA A 65 17.02 -3.64 4.53
CA ALA A 65 17.50 -2.82 5.65
C ALA A 65 17.56 -1.32 5.30
N TRP A 66 17.86 -1.00 4.04
CA TRP A 66 17.95 0.37 3.56
C TRP A 66 16.59 0.99 3.19
N MET A 67 15.63 0.21 2.70
CA MET A 67 14.43 0.71 2.03
C MET A 67 13.64 1.70 2.91
N PRO A 68 13.55 2.99 2.52
CA PRO A 68 12.95 4.00 3.38
C PRO A 68 11.42 3.88 3.34
N LEU A 69 10.78 3.44 4.43
CA LEU A 69 9.31 3.43 4.56
C LEU A 69 8.71 4.80 4.95
N LYS A 70 9.26 5.88 4.38
CA LYS A 70 8.79 7.26 4.56
C LYS A 70 7.53 7.52 3.71
N VAL A 71 6.78 8.59 4.03
CA VAL A 71 5.56 8.97 3.30
C VAL A 71 5.83 9.14 1.80
N VAL A 72 6.94 9.79 1.42
CA VAL A 72 7.33 9.99 0.01
C VAL A 72 7.48 8.65 -0.73
N THR A 73 8.14 7.67 -0.12
CA THR A 73 8.28 6.34 -0.72
C THR A 73 6.94 5.64 -0.89
N LYS A 74 6.03 5.79 0.09
CA LYS A 74 4.68 5.23 0.01
C LYS A 74 3.85 5.89 -1.09
N LEU A 75 3.95 7.20 -1.26
CA LEU A 75 3.32 7.92 -2.37
C LEU A 75 3.82 7.35 -3.71
N ARG A 76 5.14 7.16 -3.85
CA ARG A 76 5.75 6.59 -5.06
C ARG A 76 5.30 5.16 -5.34
N LEU A 77 5.19 4.31 -4.31
CA LEU A 77 4.61 2.97 -4.43
C LEU A 77 3.17 3.03 -4.99
N GLY A 78 2.34 3.90 -4.41
CA GLY A 78 0.98 4.13 -4.91
C GLY A 78 0.98 4.64 -6.35
N SER A 79 1.85 5.59 -6.71
CA SER A 79 1.96 6.12 -8.07
C SER A 79 2.30 5.05 -9.10
N ILE A 80 3.16 4.09 -8.75
CA ILE A 80 3.48 2.96 -9.63
C ILE A 80 2.23 2.11 -9.87
N VAL A 81 1.46 1.78 -8.83
CA VAL A 81 0.22 1.02 -8.98
C VAL A 81 -0.78 1.75 -9.88
N ILE A 82 -1.00 3.05 -9.65
CA ILE A 82 -1.89 3.88 -10.48
C ILE A 82 -1.41 3.91 -11.95
N HIS A 83 -0.11 4.01 -12.18
CA HIS A 83 0.46 4.01 -13.52
C HIS A 83 0.31 2.66 -14.22
N LEU A 84 0.69 1.56 -13.56
CA LEU A 84 0.63 0.20 -14.11
C LEU A 84 -0.80 -0.22 -14.44
N LEU A 85 -1.77 0.18 -13.61
CA LEU A 85 -3.20 -0.08 -13.83
C LEU A 85 -3.86 0.94 -14.77
N LYS A 86 -3.11 1.94 -15.29
CA LYS A 86 -3.60 3.01 -16.17
C LYS A 86 -4.78 3.80 -15.59
N LEU A 87 -4.73 4.09 -14.29
CA LEU A 87 -5.81 4.75 -13.55
C LEU A 87 -5.64 6.27 -13.38
N LYS A 88 -4.64 6.87 -14.03
CA LYS A 88 -4.40 8.32 -13.91
C LYS A 88 -5.54 9.10 -14.57
N GLY A 89 -6.23 9.94 -13.79
CA GLY A 89 -7.37 10.74 -14.27
C GLY A 89 -8.63 9.91 -14.56
N VAL A 90 -8.64 8.63 -14.18
CA VAL A 90 -9.79 7.74 -14.30
C VAL A 90 -10.49 7.72 -12.94
N GLY A 91 -11.82 7.82 -12.95
CA GLY A 91 -12.62 7.64 -11.74
C GLY A 91 -12.43 6.23 -11.17
N VAL A 92 -12.11 6.12 -9.88
CA VAL A 92 -11.87 4.84 -9.20
C VAL A 92 -12.70 4.71 -7.93
N TYR A 93 -13.09 3.47 -7.63
CA TYR A 93 -13.62 3.11 -6.32
C TYR A 93 -12.44 2.86 -5.37
N VAL A 94 -12.54 3.39 -4.16
CA VAL A 94 -11.51 3.25 -3.13
C VAL A 94 -12.10 2.47 -1.97
N SER A 95 -11.34 1.51 -1.43
CA SER A 95 -11.73 0.75 -0.25
C SER A 95 -10.69 0.88 0.86
N MET A 96 -11.17 0.93 2.10
CA MET A 96 -10.33 0.91 3.30
C MET A 96 -10.67 -0.31 4.14
N ASP A 97 -9.64 -1.01 4.56
CA ASP A 97 -9.77 -2.17 5.44
C ASP A 97 -8.62 -2.27 6.43
N ARG A 98 -8.81 -3.04 7.50
CA ARG A 98 -7.76 -3.44 8.43
C ARG A 98 -7.36 -4.89 8.18
N THR A 99 -6.06 -5.15 8.22
CA THR A 99 -5.54 -6.52 8.28
C THR A 99 -4.61 -6.69 9.48
N CYS A 100 -4.63 -7.88 10.08
CA CYS A 100 -3.78 -8.25 11.20
C CYS A 100 -2.92 -9.44 10.80
N TRP A 101 -1.60 -9.27 10.78
CA TRP A 101 -0.65 -10.34 10.54
C TRP A 101 -0.07 -10.83 11.86
N ALA A 102 0.10 -12.16 11.98
CA ALA A 102 0.80 -12.76 13.11
C ALA A 102 2.26 -13.01 12.73
N LEU A 103 3.19 -12.39 13.45
CA LEU A 103 4.63 -12.65 13.37
C LEU A 103 5.05 -13.35 14.66
N GLY A 104 5.00 -14.69 14.66
CA GLY A 104 5.08 -15.47 15.91
C GLY A 104 4.01 -15.01 16.89
N LYS A 105 4.42 -14.60 18.10
CA LYS A 105 3.51 -14.06 19.13
C LYS A 105 3.11 -12.59 18.90
N ARG A 106 3.76 -11.88 17.97
CA ARG A 106 3.53 -10.44 17.74
C ARG A 106 2.45 -10.23 16.69
N LYS A 107 1.40 -9.47 17.02
CA LYS A 107 0.42 -8.97 16.04
C LYS A 107 0.90 -7.69 15.35
N ILE A 108 0.74 -7.63 14.05
CA ILE A 108 1.04 -6.49 13.18
C ILE A 108 -0.27 -6.04 12.54
N ASN A 109 -0.84 -4.94 13.05
CA ASN A 109 -2.09 -4.39 12.52
C ASN A 109 -1.78 -3.32 11.48
N LEU A 110 -2.37 -3.45 10.31
CA LEU A 110 -2.23 -2.53 9.19
C LEU A 110 -3.59 -1.95 8.85
N LEU A 111 -3.64 -0.63 8.71
CA LEU A 111 -4.72 0.05 8.00
C LEU A 111 -4.30 0.18 6.54
N VAL A 112 -5.09 -0.37 5.63
CA VAL A 112 -4.80 -0.44 4.21
C VAL A 112 -5.87 0.33 3.44
N VAL A 113 -5.44 1.05 2.41
CA VAL A 113 -6.34 1.65 1.42
C VAL A 113 -5.93 1.15 0.04
N GLY A 114 -6.90 0.63 -0.69
CA GLY A 114 -6.73 0.11 -2.04
C GLY A 114 -7.64 0.80 -3.04
N VAL A 115 -7.24 0.71 -4.31
CA VAL A 115 -8.10 1.04 -5.45
C VAL A 115 -8.75 -0.24 -5.95
N ASN A 116 -10.05 -0.21 -6.21
CA ASN A 116 -10.75 -1.37 -6.73
C ASN A 116 -10.60 -1.40 -8.24
N TYR A 117 -10.09 -2.51 -8.77
CA TYR A 117 -9.80 -2.72 -10.18
C TYR A 117 -10.24 -4.13 -10.55
N HIS A 118 -11.15 -4.28 -11.52
CA HIS A 118 -11.71 -5.58 -11.96
C HIS A 118 -12.11 -6.53 -10.81
N GLY A 119 -12.84 -6.03 -9.81
CA GLY A 119 -13.36 -6.84 -8.70
C GLY A 119 -12.34 -7.15 -7.60
N ILE A 120 -11.08 -6.73 -7.72
CA ILE A 120 -10.07 -6.85 -6.66
C ILE A 120 -9.69 -5.48 -6.11
N SER A 121 -9.36 -5.40 -4.81
CA SER A 121 -8.79 -4.19 -4.21
C SER A 121 -7.26 -4.30 -4.23
N VAL A 122 -6.62 -3.40 -4.98
CA VAL A 122 -5.15 -3.32 -5.08
C VAL A 122 -4.63 -2.27 -4.10
N PRO A 123 -3.83 -2.66 -3.08
CA PRO A 123 -3.33 -1.72 -2.08
C PRO A 123 -2.45 -0.63 -2.68
N ILE A 124 -2.75 0.64 -2.35
CA ILE A 124 -1.94 1.80 -2.74
C ILE A 124 -1.28 2.49 -1.54
N PHE A 125 -1.89 2.39 -0.36
CA PHE A 125 -1.33 2.90 0.88
C PHE A 125 -1.56 1.97 2.05
N PHE A 126 -0.62 1.98 2.98
CA PHE A 126 -0.78 1.33 4.28
C PHE A 126 -0.14 2.11 5.42
N LYS A 127 -0.71 1.94 6.60
CA LYS A 127 -0.20 2.47 7.86
C LYS A 127 -0.18 1.37 8.90
N LEU A 128 0.98 1.19 9.53
CA LEU A 128 1.09 0.36 10.72
C LEU A 128 0.34 1.05 11.87
N LEU A 129 -0.60 0.33 12.46
CA LEU A 129 -1.38 0.80 13.60
C LEU A 129 -0.58 0.56 14.89
N PRO A 130 -0.35 1.61 15.70
CA PRO A 130 0.41 1.48 16.95
C PRO A 130 -0.22 0.52 17.95
N LYS A 131 0.59 -0.13 18.77
CA LYS A 131 0.11 -1.08 19.79
C LYS A 131 -0.85 -0.47 20.81
N TYR A 132 -0.75 0.84 21.08
CA TYR A 132 -1.66 1.55 21.99
C TYR A 132 -3.09 1.71 21.43
N THR A 133 -3.32 1.37 20.16
CA THR A 133 -4.67 1.36 19.61
C THR A 133 -5.45 0.16 20.14
N LYS A 134 -6.66 0.39 20.65
CA LYS A 134 -7.54 -0.64 21.22
C LYS A 134 -7.74 -1.77 20.19
N ASN A 135 -7.19 -2.95 20.47
CA ASN A 135 -7.25 -4.13 19.59
C ASN A 135 -6.80 -3.88 18.14
N GLY A 136 -5.90 -2.92 17.91
CA GLY A 136 -5.44 -2.59 16.57
C GLY A 136 -6.47 -1.82 15.73
N ASN A 137 -7.47 -1.18 16.33
CA ASN A 137 -8.43 -0.34 15.60
C ASN A 137 -7.79 0.97 15.15
N SER A 138 -8.21 1.46 13.98
CA SER A 138 -7.80 2.78 13.53
C SER A 138 -8.60 3.87 14.26
N ASN A 139 -7.99 5.04 14.46
CA ASN A 139 -8.69 6.24 14.92
C ASN A 139 -8.92 7.24 13.78
N THR A 140 -9.80 8.22 13.99
CA THR A 140 -10.15 9.24 12.97
C THR A 140 -8.92 9.95 12.38
N PRO A 141 -7.95 10.45 13.18
CA PRO A 141 -6.74 11.06 12.61
C PRO A 141 -5.92 10.12 11.72
N GLN A 142 -5.85 8.82 12.04
CA GLN A 142 -5.16 7.84 11.22
C GLN A 142 -5.86 7.62 9.87
N ARG A 143 -7.19 7.49 9.88
CA ARG A 143 -8.03 7.35 8.68
C ARG A 143 -7.93 8.57 7.77
N ILE A 144 -8.05 9.77 8.34
CA ILE A 144 -7.89 11.03 7.61
C ILE A 144 -6.49 11.13 7.00
N ARG A 145 -5.44 10.79 7.74
CA ARG A 145 -4.05 10.91 7.24
C ARG A 145 -3.81 9.98 6.05
N ILE A 146 -4.27 8.73 6.10
CA ILE A 146 -4.08 7.81 4.97
C ILE A 146 -4.93 8.23 3.76
N LEU A 147 -6.17 8.68 3.97
CA LEU A 147 -7.03 9.13 2.86
C LEU A 147 -6.55 10.45 2.25
N LYS A 148 -5.92 11.35 3.02
CA LYS A 148 -5.23 12.53 2.47
C LYS A 148 -4.12 12.15 1.49
N ASN A 149 -3.38 11.08 1.75
CA ASN A 149 -2.35 10.60 0.82
C ASN A 149 -2.98 10.08 -0.49
N VAL A 150 -4.13 9.41 -0.40
CA VAL A 150 -4.90 8.97 -1.58
C VAL A 150 -5.36 10.17 -2.39
N VAL A 151 -5.97 11.16 -1.74
CA VAL A 151 -6.40 12.41 -2.40
C VAL A 151 -5.21 13.12 -3.04
N SER A 152 -4.05 13.18 -2.39
CA SER A 152 -2.85 13.77 -3.01
C SER A 152 -2.31 12.98 -4.20
N LEU A 153 -2.62 11.68 -4.29
CA LEU A 153 -2.14 10.80 -5.34
C LEU A 153 -3.04 10.82 -6.57
N ILE A 154 -4.36 10.75 -6.38
CA ILE A 154 -5.33 10.59 -7.48
C ILE A 154 -6.32 11.75 -7.60
N GLY A 155 -6.36 12.70 -6.68
CA GLY A 155 -7.41 13.73 -6.62
C GLY A 155 -8.67 13.22 -5.93
N ALA A 156 -9.42 14.11 -5.29
CA ALA A 156 -10.68 13.73 -4.62
C ALA A 156 -11.79 13.51 -5.66
N GLU A 157 -11.77 14.30 -6.73
CA GLU A 157 -12.67 14.26 -7.88
C GLU A 157 -12.63 12.93 -8.64
N ASN A 158 -11.50 12.23 -8.59
CA ASN A 158 -11.37 10.91 -9.23
C ASN A 158 -11.77 9.76 -8.28
N ILE A 159 -12.23 10.04 -7.05
CA ILE A 159 -12.79 9.01 -6.16
C ILE A 159 -14.29 8.93 -6.42
N ILE A 160 -14.72 7.94 -7.21
CA ILE A 160 -16.15 7.71 -7.50
C ILE A 160 -16.91 7.43 -6.21
N CYS A 161 -16.37 6.52 -5.40
CA CYS A 161 -16.93 6.20 -4.10
C CYS A 161 -15.85 5.60 -3.19
N PHE A 162 -15.83 6.06 -1.95
CA PHE A 162 -15.07 5.48 -0.85
C PHE A 162 -15.92 4.47 -0.08
N SER A 163 -15.42 3.25 0.09
CA SER A 163 -16.10 2.17 0.81
C SER A 163 -15.29 1.70 2.02
N ALA A 164 -15.99 1.40 3.12
CA ALA A 164 -15.38 0.83 4.31
C ALA A 164 -16.43 0.12 5.19
N ASP A 165 -15.95 -0.80 6.02
CA ASP A 165 -16.77 -1.56 6.95
C ASP A 165 -17.27 -0.77 8.18
N ARG A 166 -18.12 -1.42 8.98
CA ARG A 166 -18.82 -0.83 10.14
C ARG A 166 -17.94 -0.29 11.27
N GLU A 167 -16.68 -0.65 11.28
CA GLU A 167 -15.72 -0.12 12.26
C GLU A 167 -15.21 1.27 11.89
N PHE A 168 -15.41 1.71 10.65
CA PHE A 168 -14.90 2.98 10.13
C PHE A 168 -15.94 4.11 10.24
N VAL A 169 -16.58 4.27 11.40
CA VAL A 169 -17.60 5.31 11.66
C VAL A 169 -17.07 6.48 12.52
N GLY A 170 -17.78 7.62 12.54
CA GLY A 170 -17.55 8.74 13.47
C GLY A 170 -17.85 10.12 12.89
N LYS A 171 -18.38 11.04 13.72
CA LYS A 171 -18.80 12.41 13.30
C LYS A 171 -17.69 13.17 12.55
N ASN A 172 -16.50 13.27 13.14
CA ASN A 172 -15.35 13.95 12.52
C ASN A 172 -14.84 13.25 11.26
N TRP A 173 -15.03 11.94 11.16
CA TRP A 173 -14.66 11.18 9.97
C TRP A 173 -15.60 11.49 8.80
N PHE A 174 -16.90 11.45 9.04
CA PHE A 174 -17.90 11.81 8.03
C PHE A 174 -17.84 13.30 7.64
N LYS A 175 -17.58 14.19 8.60
CA LYS A 175 -17.36 15.62 8.33
C LYS A 175 -16.20 15.80 7.34
N PHE A 176 -15.06 15.16 7.58
CA PHE A 176 -13.92 15.22 6.65
C PHE A 176 -14.26 14.71 5.24
N LEU A 177 -14.98 13.59 5.12
CA LEU A 177 -15.37 13.04 3.82
C LEU A 177 -16.27 14.01 3.05
N LYS A 178 -17.27 14.60 3.72
CA LYS A 178 -18.17 15.61 3.16
C LYS A 178 -17.43 16.88 2.75
N GLU A 179 -16.56 17.41 3.61
CA GLU A 179 -15.75 18.60 3.32
C GLU A 179 -14.80 18.40 2.14
N LYS A 180 -14.38 17.15 1.87
CA LYS A 180 -13.57 16.79 0.70
C LYS A 180 -14.37 16.44 -0.55
N GLY A 181 -15.70 16.51 -0.49
CA GLY A 181 -16.56 16.14 -1.62
C GLY A 181 -16.47 14.67 -2.00
N ILE A 182 -16.03 13.80 -1.09
CA ILE A 182 -15.85 12.37 -1.36
C ILE A 182 -17.19 11.67 -1.11
N THR A 183 -17.78 11.09 -2.14
CA THR A 183 -18.93 10.17 -2.01
C THR A 183 -18.49 8.91 -1.25
N PHE A 184 -19.28 8.44 -0.29
CA PHE A 184 -18.92 7.27 0.51
C PHE A 184 -20.08 6.33 0.83
N VAL A 185 -19.77 5.03 0.91
CA VAL A 185 -20.65 3.97 1.39
C VAL A 185 -19.94 3.26 2.53
N ILE A 186 -20.39 3.53 3.76
CA ILE A 186 -19.83 2.91 4.95
C ILE A 186 -20.94 2.14 5.65
N ARG A 187 -20.73 0.83 5.87
CA ARG A 187 -21.73 0.00 6.52
C ARG A 187 -21.99 0.55 7.92
N PHE A 188 -23.25 0.77 8.28
CA PHE A 188 -23.62 1.23 9.61
C PHE A 188 -23.96 0.04 10.52
N ASN A 189 -23.67 0.13 11.82
CA ASN A 189 -24.18 -0.82 12.81
C ASN A 189 -25.29 -0.14 13.61
N HIS A 190 -26.38 -0.85 13.89
CA HIS A 190 -27.59 -0.32 14.52
C HIS A 190 -27.29 0.37 15.88
N SER A 191 -26.27 -0.10 16.60
CA SER A 191 -25.82 0.48 17.88
C SER A 191 -25.16 1.87 17.76
N ALA A 192 -24.74 2.30 16.57
CA ALA A 192 -24.16 3.63 16.34
C ALA A 192 -25.22 4.75 16.16
N LEU A 193 -26.52 4.40 16.10
CA LEU A 193 -27.64 5.37 16.16
C LEU A 193 -27.80 5.99 17.56
N LYS A 194 -27.13 5.44 18.58
CA LYS A 194 -27.18 5.94 19.97
C LYS A 194 -26.18 7.06 20.27
N CYS A 195 -25.54 7.66 19.26
CA CYS A 195 -24.88 8.95 19.45
C CYS A 195 -25.96 10.01 19.64
N ARG A 196 -26.39 10.16 20.90
CA ARG A 196 -27.20 11.28 21.41
C ARG A 196 -26.52 12.59 21.02
N ASP A 197 -27.36 13.56 20.72
CA ASP A 197 -27.05 14.94 20.36
C ASP A 197 -25.97 15.60 21.25
#